data_AF-A0A529UXA6-F1
#
_entry.id   AF-A0A529UXA6-F1
#
_cell.length_a   1.000
_cell.length_b   1.000
_cell.length_c   1.000
_cell.angle_alpha   90.00
_cell.angle_beta   90.00
_cell.angle_gamma   90.00
#
_symmetry.space_group_name_H-M   'P 1'
#
loop_
_entity.id
_entity.type
_entity.pdbx_description
1 polymer ?
#
loop_
_entity_poly.entity_id
_entity_poly.type
_entity_poly.pdbx_seq_one_letter_code
_entity_poly.pdbx_strand_id
1 'polypeptide(L)' 'IELARRATEIDPDLKVMFITGFAAVALNPDSKAPKDAKVLSKPFHLRDLVNEVEKMLQAA' A
#
# COMPACT_ATOMS: atom_id res chain seq x y z
N ILE A 1 -6.49 -6.09 4.14
CA ILE A 1 -7.32 -4.91 3.85
C ILE A 1 -8.03 -4.43 5.12
N GLU A 2 -8.74 -5.30 5.85
CA GLU A 2 -9.43 -4.91 7.09
C GLU A 2 -8.52 -4.27 8.16
N LEU A 3 -7.31 -4.79 8.34
CA LEU A 3 -6.32 -4.18 9.24
C LEU A 3 -5.97 -2.74 8.83
N ALA A 4 -5.72 -2.51 7.53
CA ALA A 4 -5.41 -1.19 7.01
C ALA A 4 -6.55 -0.21 7.27
N ARG A 5 -7.79 -0.64 6.99
CA ARG A 5 -9.01 0.14 7.25
C ARG A 5 -9.11 0.56 8.71
N ARG A 6 -8.96 -0.41 9.63
CA ARG A 6 -9.02 -0.14 11.06
C ARG A 6 -7.87 0.75 11.55
N ALA A 7 -6.69 0.61 10.97
CA ALA A 7 -5.54 1.45 11.31
C ALA A 7 -5.77 2.91 10.88
N THR A 8 -6.31 3.14 9.66
CA THR A 8 -6.64 4.49 9.17
C THR A 8 -7.84 5.13 9.88
N GLU A 9 -8.73 4.33 10.50
CA GLU A 9 -9.79 4.86 11.37
C GLU A 9 -9.26 5.39 12.71
N ILE A 10 -8.17 4.78 13.22
CA ILE A 10 -7.53 5.18 14.48
C ILE A 10 -6.59 6.36 14.25
N ASP A 11 -5.85 6.34 13.14
CA ASP A 11 -4.91 7.38 12.75
C ASP A 11 -5.08 7.69 11.25
N PRO A 12 -5.82 8.76 10.91
CA PRO A 12 -6.03 9.16 9.52
C PRO A 12 -4.76 9.56 8.77
N ASP A 13 -3.70 9.95 9.49
CA ASP A 13 -2.43 10.36 8.90
C ASP A 13 -1.50 9.16 8.61
N LEU A 14 -1.86 7.97 9.13
CA LEU A 14 -1.11 6.74 8.92
C LEU A 14 -1.12 6.31 7.45
N LYS A 15 0.06 6.38 6.82
CA LYS A 15 0.28 5.95 5.44
C LYS A 15 0.39 4.43 5.37
N VAL A 16 -0.45 3.78 4.55
CA VAL A 16 -0.46 2.32 4.38
C VAL A 16 -0.04 1.91 2.98
N MET A 17 0.92 0.99 2.89
CA MET A 17 1.37 0.35 1.64
C MET A 17 1.06 -1.15 1.66
N PHE A 18 0.55 -1.68 0.55
CA PHE A 18 0.30 -3.11 0.41
C PHE A 18 1.44 -3.77 -0.37
N ILE A 19 2.00 -4.85 0.19
CA ILE A 19 3.08 -5.61 -0.43
C ILE A 19 2.61 -7.06 -0.63
N THR A 20 2.34 -7.47 -1.87
CA THR A 20 1.81 -8.82 -2.19
C THR A 20 2.66 -9.56 -3.23
N GLY A 21 2.84 -10.87 -3.09
CA GLY A 21 3.50 -11.71 -4.11
C GLY A 21 2.57 -12.22 -5.21
N PHE A 22 1.26 -12.05 -5.04
CA PHE A 22 0.26 -12.34 -6.06
C PHE A 22 -0.41 -11.02 -6.45
N ALA A 23 0.18 -10.36 -7.45
CA ALA A 23 -0.21 -9.02 -7.91
C ALA A 23 -1.72 -8.89 -8.23
N ALA A 24 -2.36 -9.98 -8.66
CA ALA A 24 -3.76 -10.03 -9.06
C ALA A 24 -4.77 -9.79 -7.92
N VAL A 25 -4.40 -10.04 -6.65
CA VAL A 25 -5.35 -9.86 -5.52
C VAL A 25 -5.50 -8.39 -5.12
N ALA A 26 -4.44 -7.60 -5.29
CA ALA A 26 -4.44 -6.17 -4.96
C ALA A 26 -5.02 -5.30 -6.11
N LEU A 27 -4.99 -5.81 -7.34
CA LEU A 27 -5.55 -5.16 -8.54
C LEU A 27 -7.01 -5.55 -8.81
N ASN A 28 -7.62 -6.38 -7.96
CA ASN A 28 -9.02 -6.76 -8.15
C ASN A 28 -9.89 -5.49 -7.98
N PRO A 29 -10.71 -5.11 -8.98
CA PRO A 29 -11.59 -3.94 -8.89
C PRO A 29 -12.64 -4.05 -7.78
N ASP A 30 -12.95 -5.27 -7.30
CA ASP A 30 -13.78 -5.51 -6.10
C ASP A 30 -12.97 -5.46 -4.80
N SER A 31 -11.64 -5.37 -4.88
CA SER A 31 -10.83 -5.20 -3.68
C SER A 31 -11.12 -3.83 -3.09
N LYS A 32 -11.61 -3.82 -1.85
CA LYS A 32 -11.76 -2.62 -1.01
C LYS A 32 -10.40 -2.02 -0.63
N ALA A 33 -9.33 -2.30 -1.39
CA ALA A 33 -8.08 -1.59 -1.21
C ALA A 33 -8.35 -0.10 -1.51
N PRO A 34 -7.89 0.82 -0.65
CA PRO A 34 -8.01 2.24 -0.90
C PRO A 34 -7.50 2.57 -2.31
N LYS A 35 -8.18 3.43 -3.08
CA LYS A 35 -7.75 3.80 -4.44
C LYS A 35 -6.34 4.41 -4.46
N ASP A 36 -5.91 4.94 -3.32
CA ASP A 36 -4.62 5.58 -3.10
C ASP A 36 -3.56 4.61 -2.55
N ALA A 37 -3.96 3.37 -2.25
CA ALA A 37 -3.06 2.36 -1.72
C ALA A 37 -2.09 1.89 -2.82
N LYS A 38 -0.83 2.28 -2.68
CA LYS A 38 0.24 1.80 -3.57
C LYS A 38 0.55 0.33 -3.28
N VAL A 39 0.73 -0.43 -4.35
CA VAL A 39 0.96 -1.87 -4.33
C VAL A 39 2.37 -2.16 -4.85
N LEU A 40 3.20 -2.77 -4.01
CA LEU A 40 4.51 -3.29 -4.40
C LEU A 40 4.45 -4.83 -4.50
N SER A 41 4.85 -5.37 -5.65
CA SER A 41 4.74 -6.80 -5.93
C SER A 41 6.03 -7.55 -5.56
N LYS A 42 5.94 -8.70 -4.88
CA LYS A 42 7.11 -9.59 -4.67
C LYS A 42 7.35 -10.49 -5.90
N PRO A 43 8.62 -10.85 -6.19
CA PRO A 43 9.84 -10.30 -5.60
C PRO A 43 10.10 -8.86 -6.08
N PHE A 44 10.65 -8.02 -5.21
CA PHE A 44 11.00 -6.63 -5.50
C PHE A 44 12.46 -6.37 -5.11
N HIS A 45 13.06 -5.33 -5.70
CA HIS A 45 14.35 -4.83 -5.23
C HIS A 45 14.15 -3.89 -4.04
N LEU A 46 15.12 -3.87 -3.12
CA LEU A 46 15.10 -2.94 -1.98
C LEU A 46 15.06 -1.47 -2.42
N ARG A 47 15.71 -1.15 -3.55
CA ARG A 47 15.67 0.20 -4.13
C ARG A 47 14.25 0.62 -4.49
N ASP A 48 13.44 -0.30 -5.02
CA ASP A 48 12.05 -0.01 -5.38
C ASP A 48 11.23 0.26 -4.13
N LEU A 49 11.45 -0.51 -3.05
CA LEU A 49 10.80 -0.28 -1.76
C LEU A 49 11.16 1.09 -1.17
N VAL A 50 12.45 1.45 -1.16
CA VAL A 50 12.93 2.74 -0.64
C VAL A 50 12.31 3.90 -1.42
N ASN A 51 12.29 3.81 -2.75
CA ASN A 51 11.68 4.84 -3.60
C ASN A 51 10.18 5.01 -3.33
N GLU A 52 9.44 3.91 -3.13
CA GLU A 52 8.00 4.00 -2.83
C GLU A 52 7.74 4.61 -1.44
N VAL A 53 8.54 4.26 -0.44
CA VAL A 53 8.46 4.89 0.89
C VAL A 53 8.75 6.39 0.80
N GLU A 54 9.79 6.80 0.07
CA GLU A 54 10.13 8.21 -0.11
C GLU A 54 8.98 9.00 -0.73
N LYS A 55 8.35 8.48 -1.80
CA LYS A 55 7.18 9.10 -2.42
C LYS A 55 6.01 9.26 -1.46
N MET A 56 5.75 8.25 -0.62
CA MET A 56 4.65 8.29 0.35
C MET A 56 4.86 9.35 1.43
N LEU A 57 6.12 9.58 1.82
CA LEU A 57 6.48 10.59 2.81
C LEU A 57 6.51 12.01 2.22
N GLN A 58 6.84 12.15 0.93
CA GLN A 58 6.86 13.46 0.24
C GLN A 58 5.46 13.98 -0.13
N ALA A 59 4.47 13.10 -0.29
CA ALA A 59 3.09 13.47 -0.65
C ALA A 59 2.27 14.03 0.55
N ALA A 60 2.91 14.77 1.45
CA ALA A 60 2.32 15.39 2.64
C ALA A 60 2.11 16.90 2.42
#